data_AF-A0A9X1XP96-F1
#
_entry.id   AF-A0A9X1XP96-F1
#
_cell.length_a   1.000
_cell.length_b   1.000
_cell.length_c   1.000
_cell.angle_alpha   90.00
_cell.angle_beta   90.00
_cell.angle_gamma   90.00
#
_symmetry.space_group_name_H-M   'P 1'
#
loop_
_entity.id
_entity.type
_entity.pdbx_description
1 polymer ?
#
loop_
_entity_poly.entity_id
_entity_poly.type
_entity_poly.pdbx_seq_one_letter_code
_entity_poly.pdbx_strand_id
1 'polypeptide(L)'
;MKTQFKFTEKSKLIVIALFLAFGLFSCSKNQEKDAKYYESIKVDGQKTAELTAPPFVPKPVGDRAAMKLIVNMEIKEQEGEMVDGVKYTYWTFGGSVPGSFIRTRVGDEVEFHLKNHPDNKMPHNIDLHAVTGPGGGATSSLVAPGHEKVFSFKTLNPGLYVYHCATAPVGMHIANGMYGLILVEPEGGLPPVDKEYYIMQGDFYTKGAYGEPGNQPFDMNKAIKEQPDYVVFNGKVGALTGDKSLTAKKGETVRIFMGNGGPNLVSSFHAIGEIFDRVHVEGGDLINKNVQTTLIPAGGAAIVEFKVDVPGTFILVDHSIFRAFNKGALGMLKVEGDENKKVYSGTIQEGIYLPEGGTIQNMPKENGATKAVVVKTVDQQIASGRELYGRTCFACHQSEGQGVPNAFPPLAKSDFLNANTDRAVNAVLHGLSGEVTVNGKKFNNVMTSQNLTDDEVADVLTYVYNSWGNNKTVVTPAKVKALRAKPAPKAKDIHE
;
A
#
# COMPACT_ATOMS: atom_id res chain seq x y z
N MET A 1 -28.21 -73.64 10.11
CA MET A 1 -27.93 -73.47 11.55
C MET A 1 -28.18 -72.02 11.94
N LYS A 2 -29.26 -71.73 12.68
CA LYS A 2 -29.50 -70.41 13.30
C LYS A 2 -29.01 -70.48 14.74
N THR A 3 -27.88 -69.86 15.03
CA THR A 3 -27.32 -69.81 16.39
C THR A 3 -27.95 -68.62 17.12
N GLN A 4 -28.87 -68.88 18.06
CA GLN A 4 -29.41 -67.86 18.96
C GLN A 4 -28.41 -67.58 20.09
N PHE A 5 -27.86 -66.38 20.12
CA PHE A 5 -27.09 -65.88 21.27
C PHE A 5 -28.05 -65.53 22.42
N LYS A 6 -28.00 -66.27 23.52
CA LYS A 6 -28.70 -65.93 24.77
C LYS A 6 -27.79 -65.04 25.63
N PHE A 7 -28.14 -63.77 25.76
CA PHE A 7 -27.52 -62.86 26.73
C PHE A 7 -28.05 -63.14 28.14
N THR A 8 -27.14 -63.35 29.10
CA THR A 8 -27.45 -63.47 30.54
C THR A 8 -27.92 -62.13 31.13
N GLU A 9 -28.76 -62.18 32.18
CA GLU A 9 -29.30 -61.00 32.89
C GLU A 9 -28.23 -59.97 33.29
N LYS A 10 -27.07 -60.42 33.79
CA LYS A 10 -25.91 -59.55 34.11
C LYS A 10 -25.35 -58.83 32.87
N SER A 11 -25.38 -59.47 31.71
CA SER A 11 -24.91 -58.88 30.45
C SER A 11 -25.88 -57.82 29.91
N LYS A 12 -27.18 -57.97 30.16
CA LYS A 12 -28.18 -56.93 29.84
C LYS A 12 -28.01 -55.69 30.70
N LEU A 13 -27.73 -55.85 32.00
CA LEU A 13 -27.45 -54.71 32.89
C LEU A 13 -26.17 -53.95 32.50
N ILE A 14 -25.11 -54.65 32.10
CA ILE A 14 -23.86 -54.02 31.65
C ILE A 14 -24.07 -53.25 30.34
N VAL A 15 -24.83 -53.81 29.39
CA VAL A 15 -25.16 -53.12 28.13
C VAL A 15 -26.06 -51.90 28.38
N ILE A 16 -27.04 -51.99 29.29
CA ILE A 16 -27.89 -50.84 29.65
C ILE A 16 -27.08 -49.75 30.38
N ALA A 17 -26.15 -50.12 31.26
CA ALA A 17 -25.26 -49.16 31.94
C ALA A 17 -24.27 -48.50 30.96
N LEU A 18 -23.76 -49.23 29.96
CA LEU A 18 -22.94 -48.68 28.89
C LEU A 18 -23.74 -47.76 27.96
N PHE A 19 -25.01 -48.07 27.66
CA PHE A 19 -25.90 -47.18 26.90
C PHE A 19 -26.30 -45.92 27.68
N LEU A 20 -26.47 -46.01 29.01
CA LEU A 20 -26.70 -44.85 29.87
C LEU A 20 -25.44 -43.98 30.05
N ALA A 21 -24.26 -44.59 30.10
CA ALA A 21 -22.98 -43.87 30.14
C ALA A 21 -22.64 -43.20 28.79
N PHE A 22 -22.99 -43.81 27.66
CA PHE A 22 -22.88 -43.19 26.33
C PHE A 22 -23.98 -42.15 26.05
N GLY A 23 -25.16 -42.28 26.67
CA GLY A 23 -26.26 -41.33 26.56
C GLY A 23 -26.00 -39.97 27.22
N LEU A 24 -25.04 -39.91 28.16
CA LEU A 24 -24.66 -38.66 28.86
C LEU A 24 -23.53 -37.88 28.17
N PHE A 25 -22.88 -38.44 27.14
CA PHE A 25 -21.86 -37.73 26.34
C PHE A 25 -22.38 -37.15 25.03
N SER A 26 -23.68 -37.32 24.74
CA SER A 26 -24.29 -36.91 23.48
C SER A 26 -25.29 -35.77 23.69
N CYS A 27 -24.82 -34.59 24.12
CA CYS A 27 -25.46 -33.28 23.87
C CYS A 27 -24.59 -32.13 24.42
N SER A 28 -23.35 -32.00 23.94
CA SER A 28 -22.80 -30.66 23.73
C SER A 28 -23.11 -30.31 22.29
N LYS A 29 -24.34 -29.84 22.02
CA LYS A 29 -24.54 -29.05 20.80
C LYS A 29 -23.71 -27.79 21.02
N ASN A 30 -22.55 -27.70 20.37
CA ASN A 30 -21.92 -26.41 20.12
C ASN A 30 -23.01 -25.54 19.50
N GLN A 31 -23.57 -24.64 20.31
CA GLN A 31 -24.60 -23.74 19.85
C GLN A 31 -23.92 -22.79 18.86
N GLU A 32 -24.27 -22.93 17.59
CA GLU A 32 -23.72 -22.09 16.52
C GLU A 32 -24.01 -20.63 16.86
N LYS A 33 -22.95 -19.82 17.04
CA LYS A 33 -23.05 -18.41 17.39
C LYS A 33 -23.44 -17.62 16.15
N ASP A 34 -24.74 -17.51 15.91
CA ASP A 34 -25.33 -16.82 14.77
C ASP A 34 -25.67 -15.34 15.09
N ALA A 35 -26.21 -14.62 14.11
CA ALA A 35 -26.61 -13.22 14.28
C ALA A 35 -27.64 -13.03 15.42
N LYS A 36 -28.52 -14.00 15.68
CA LYS A 36 -29.51 -13.92 16.79
C LYS A 36 -28.84 -14.03 18.14
N TYR A 37 -27.83 -14.90 18.25
CA TYR A 37 -27.00 -14.97 19.44
C TYR A 37 -26.34 -13.61 19.72
N TYR A 38 -25.67 -13.01 18.73
CA TYR A 38 -25.00 -11.72 18.91
C TYR A 38 -25.95 -10.55 19.18
N GLU A 39 -27.15 -10.54 18.58
CA GLU A 39 -28.19 -9.56 18.86
C GLU A 39 -28.64 -9.62 20.34
N SER A 40 -28.73 -10.83 20.90
CA SER A 40 -29.15 -11.09 22.28
C SER A 40 -28.11 -10.76 23.35
N ILE A 41 -26.86 -10.48 22.96
CA ILE A 41 -25.80 -10.11 23.90
C ILE A 41 -26.20 -8.84 24.64
N LYS A 42 -26.19 -8.91 25.97
CA LYS A 42 -26.46 -7.76 26.83
C LYS A 42 -25.27 -6.80 26.81
N VAL A 43 -25.61 -5.53 26.70
CA VAL A 43 -24.68 -4.42 26.73
C VAL A 43 -24.48 -3.98 28.18
N ASP A 44 -23.22 -3.84 28.61
CA ASP A 44 -22.83 -3.38 29.94
C ASP A 44 -21.91 -2.16 29.83
N GLY A 45 -22.35 -1.04 30.41
CA GLY A 45 -21.63 0.23 30.41
C GLY A 45 -21.57 0.94 29.04
N GLN A 46 -20.83 2.05 29.03
CA GLN A 46 -20.64 2.90 27.86
C GLN A 46 -19.22 3.48 27.84
N LYS A 47 -18.63 3.62 26.65
CA LYS A 47 -17.35 4.33 26.46
C LYS A 47 -17.31 5.05 25.12
N THR A 48 -16.48 6.09 25.02
CA THR A 48 -16.09 6.68 23.74
C THR A 48 -15.00 5.83 23.10
N ALA A 49 -15.14 5.55 21.80
CA ALA A 49 -14.14 4.81 21.04
C ALA A 49 -12.84 5.61 20.89
N GLU A 50 -11.72 4.94 21.10
CA GLU A 50 -10.40 5.44 20.71
C GLU A 50 -10.19 5.11 19.23
N LEU A 51 -10.11 6.13 18.38
CA LEU A 51 -9.82 5.98 16.97
C LEU A 51 -8.35 6.29 16.71
N THR A 52 -7.73 5.58 15.77
CA THR A 52 -6.32 5.80 15.41
C THR A 52 -6.17 6.14 13.93
N ALA A 53 -5.30 7.09 13.62
CA ALA A 53 -4.90 7.37 12.25
C ALA A 53 -3.98 6.25 11.72
N PRO A 54 -3.98 5.97 10.40
CA PRO A 54 -3.03 5.03 9.80
C PRO A 54 -1.58 5.47 10.03
N PRO A 55 -0.63 4.53 10.20
CA PRO A 55 -0.79 3.08 10.12
C PRO A 55 -1.10 2.40 11.46
N PHE A 56 -1.59 3.13 12.47
CA PHE A 56 -1.82 2.60 13.81
C PHE A 56 -3.21 2.00 13.98
N VAL A 57 -3.32 1.05 14.91
CA VAL A 57 -4.56 0.33 15.26
C VAL A 57 -4.90 0.60 16.73
N PRO A 58 -6.17 0.77 17.13
CA PRO A 58 -6.55 0.90 18.53
C PRO A 58 -6.24 -0.37 19.30
N LYS A 59 -6.11 -0.28 20.63
CA LYS A 59 -5.77 -1.43 21.49
C LYS A 59 -6.80 -2.56 21.37
N PRO A 60 -6.39 -3.84 21.46
CA PRO A 60 -7.30 -4.99 21.49
C PRO A 60 -8.41 -4.86 22.53
N VAL A 61 -9.61 -5.32 22.18
CA VAL A 61 -10.75 -5.29 23.10
C VAL A 61 -10.62 -6.29 24.25
N GLY A 62 -9.83 -7.36 24.06
CA GLY A 62 -9.61 -8.44 25.03
C GLY A 62 -10.92 -9.11 25.47
N ASP A 63 -10.99 -9.49 26.75
CA ASP A 63 -12.15 -10.16 27.34
C ASP A 63 -13.27 -9.19 27.79
N ARG A 64 -13.25 -7.94 27.33
CA ARG A 64 -14.26 -6.94 27.68
C ARG A 64 -15.67 -7.42 27.28
N ALA A 65 -16.67 -7.21 28.14
CA ALA A 65 -18.08 -7.41 27.79
C ALA A 65 -18.55 -6.44 26.69
N ALA A 66 -19.59 -6.82 25.94
CA ALA A 66 -20.22 -5.92 24.98
C ALA A 66 -20.74 -4.65 25.68
N MET A 67 -20.61 -3.49 25.06
CA MET A 67 -20.97 -2.21 25.66
C MET A 67 -21.52 -1.20 24.64
N LYS A 68 -22.06 -0.08 25.12
CA LYS A 68 -22.41 1.03 24.24
C LYS A 68 -21.14 1.79 23.85
N LEU A 69 -20.81 1.84 22.57
CA LEU A 69 -19.60 2.45 22.06
C LEU A 69 -19.91 3.71 21.27
N ILE A 70 -19.54 4.87 21.79
CA ILE A 70 -19.72 6.16 21.08
C ILE A 70 -18.55 6.37 20.14
N VAL A 71 -18.82 6.40 18.84
CA VAL A 71 -17.82 6.70 17.80
C VAL A 71 -18.03 8.13 17.32
N ASN A 72 -17.02 8.98 17.50
CA ASN A 72 -17.03 10.35 16.99
C ASN A 72 -16.13 10.45 15.77
N MET A 73 -16.72 10.69 14.59
CA MET A 73 -16.00 10.83 13.33
C MET A 73 -16.29 12.20 12.70
N GLU A 74 -15.24 12.92 12.36
CA GLU A 74 -15.34 14.21 11.67
C GLU A 74 -14.82 14.09 10.24
N ILE A 75 -15.60 14.55 9.27
CA ILE A 75 -15.22 14.59 7.86
C ILE A 75 -14.50 15.89 7.55
N LYS A 76 -13.39 15.82 6.80
CA LYS A 76 -12.63 16.99 6.35
C LYS A 76 -12.28 16.91 4.88
N GLU A 77 -12.53 17.98 4.15
CA GLU A 77 -11.97 18.25 2.83
C GLU A 77 -10.71 19.08 2.99
N GLN A 78 -9.56 18.55 2.57
CA GLN A 78 -8.27 19.21 2.78
C GLN A 78 -7.28 18.91 1.65
N GLU A 79 -6.44 19.89 1.32
CA GLU A 79 -5.28 19.63 0.47
C GLU A 79 -4.27 18.75 1.21
N GLY A 80 -3.76 17.73 0.54
CA GLY A 80 -2.64 16.94 1.00
C GLY A 80 -1.67 16.67 -0.15
N GLU A 81 -0.54 16.10 0.18
CA GLU A 81 0.46 15.67 -0.80
C GLU A 81 0.11 14.27 -1.33
N MET A 82 0.16 14.06 -2.65
CA MET A 82 0.04 12.74 -3.29
C MET A 82 1.40 12.12 -3.57
N VAL A 83 2.34 12.94 -4.03
CA VAL A 83 3.77 12.65 -4.18
C VAL A 83 4.48 14.01 -4.18
N ASP A 84 5.79 14.04 -3.93
CA ASP A 84 6.57 15.27 -3.86
C ASP A 84 6.26 16.23 -5.02
N GLY A 85 5.82 17.45 -4.66
CA GLY A 85 5.44 18.49 -5.62
C GLY A 85 4.02 18.39 -6.19
N VAL A 86 3.28 17.32 -5.91
CA VAL A 86 1.90 17.07 -6.35
C VAL A 86 0.96 17.12 -5.16
N LYS A 87 0.00 18.03 -5.19
CA LYS A 87 -1.07 18.12 -4.20
C LYS A 87 -2.36 17.53 -4.75
N TYR A 88 -3.23 17.09 -3.85
CA TYR A 88 -4.57 16.60 -4.16
C TYR A 88 -5.54 17.06 -3.07
N THR A 89 -6.78 17.38 -3.43
CA THR A 89 -7.84 17.68 -2.47
C THR A 89 -8.49 16.39 -2.01
N TYR A 90 -8.10 15.93 -0.82
CA TYR A 90 -8.67 14.73 -0.20
C TYR A 90 -9.96 15.05 0.54
N TRP A 91 -10.88 14.09 0.51
CA TRP A 91 -12.04 14.05 1.38
C TRP A 91 -11.84 12.88 2.34
N THR A 92 -11.87 13.16 3.63
CA THR A 92 -11.31 12.24 4.63
C THR A 92 -12.29 12.00 5.78
N PHE A 93 -12.22 10.80 6.38
CA PHE A 93 -12.85 10.51 7.67
C PHE A 93 -11.79 10.60 8.78
N GLY A 94 -11.82 11.67 9.58
CA GLY A 94 -10.87 11.91 10.66
C GLY A 94 -9.54 12.53 10.21
N GLY A 95 -9.50 13.18 9.03
CA GLY A 95 -8.34 13.96 8.59
C GLY A 95 -7.19 13.15 7.97
N SER A 96 -7.40 11.87 7.68
CA SER A 96 -6.41 10.98 7.06
C SER A 96 -7.02 10.11 5.96
N VAL A 97 -6.15 9.57 5.08
CA VAL A 97 -6.50 8.56 4.08
C VAL A 97 -5.58 7.35 4.27
N PRO A 98 -6.11 6.15 4.55
CA PRO A 98 -7.52 5.91 4.87
C PRO A 98 -7.94 6.63 6.16
N GLY A 99 -9.24 6.70 6.40
CA GLY A 99 -9.80 7.31 7.59
C GLY A 99 -9.48 6.52 8.87
N SER A 100 -9.81 7.13 10.01
CA SER A 100 -9.46 6.61 11.34
C SER A 100 -10.00 5.20 11.58
N PHE A 101 -9.13 4.29 12.04
CA PHE A 101 -9.50 2.92 12.34
C PHE A 101 -10.47 2.84 13.52
N ILE A 102 -11.53 2.04 13.38
CA ILE A 102 -12.53 1.79 14.42
C ILE A 102 -12.36 0.35 14.92
N ARG A 103 -12.26 0.15 16.23
CA ARG A 103 -12.14 -1.20 16.83
C ARG A 103 -13.30 -1.45 17.80
N THR A 104 -14.06 -2.50 17.52
CA THR A 104 -15.28 -2.89 18.23
C THR A 104 -15.21 -4.37 18.61
N ARG A 105 -16.17 -4.84 19.41
CA ARG A 105 -16.39 -6.26 19.72
C ARG A 105 -17.78 -6.63 19.24
N VAL A 106 -17.95 -7.85 18.73
CA VAL A 106 -19.27 -8.40 18.44
C VAL A 106 -20.22 -8.25 19.64
N GLY A 107 -21.45 -7.81 19.36
CA GLY A 107 -22.46 -7.48 20.36
C GLY A 107 -22.41 -6.05 20.90
N ASP A 108 -21.37 -5.25 20.61
CA ASP A 108 -21.37 -3.83 20.95
C ASP A 108 -22.52 -3.10 20.25
N GLU A 109 -23.16 -2.18 20.98
CA GLU A 109 -24.10 -1.20 20.43
C GLU A 109 -23.34 0.09 20.13
N VAL A 110 -23.09 0.35 18.85
CA VAL A 110 -22.35 1.52 18.40
C VAL A 110 -23.31 2.68 18.21
N GLU A 111 -23.04 3.80 18.89
CA GLU A 111 -23.67 5.10 18.64
C GLU A 111 -22.69 5.93 17.80
N PHE A 112 -23.01 6.13 16.53
CA PHE A 112 -22.12 6.73 15.56
C PHE A 112 -22.48 8.19 15.32
N HIS A 113 -21.57 9.09 15.71
CA HIS A 113 -21.65 10.52 15.49
C HIS A 113 -20.79 10.90 14.28
N LEU A 114 -21.45 11.32 13.20
CA LEU A 114 -20.80 11.77 11.98
C LEU A 114 -20.96 13.28 11.83
N LYS A 115 -19.85 14.01 11.94
CA LYS A 115 -19.78 15.47 11.80
C LYS A 115 -19.20 15.83 10.45
N ASN A 116 -19.81 16.77 9.74
CA ASN A 116 -19.25 17.33 8.52
C ASN A 116 -18.69 18.71 8.84
N HIS A 117 -17.35 18.89 8.74
CA HIS A 117 -16.70 20.14 9.11
C HIS A 117 -17.32 21.34 8.36
N PRO A 118 -17.53 22.51 9.00
CA PRO A 118 -18.20 23.65 8.38
C PRO A 118 -17.51 24.18 7.11
N ASP A 119 -16.20 23.99 6.98
CA ASP A 119 -15.45 24.46 5.81
C ASP A 119 -15.60 23.56 4.56
N ASN A 120 -16.15 22.35 4.72
CA ASN A 120 -16.35 21.41 3.62
C ASN A 120 -17.36 21.94 2.61
N LYS A 121 -17.24 21.52 1.35
CA LYS A 121 -18.11 21.97 0.25
C LYS A 121 -19.22 20.98 -0.05
N MET A 122 -18.97 19.69 0.20
CA MET A 122 -19.88 18.62 -0.16
C MET A 122 -20.65 18.08 1.04
N PRO A 123 -21.90 17.64 0.84
CA PRO A 123 -22.55 16.75 1.79
C PRO A 123 -21.86 15.38 1.75
N HIS A 124 -21.91 14.68 2.87
CA HIS A 124 -21.27 13.39 3.04
C HIS A 124 -22.18 12.47 3.86
N ASN A 125 -21.92 11.18 3.83
CA ASN A 125 -22.54 10.19 4.69
C ASN A 125 -21.55 9.04 4.89
N ILE A 126 -21.98 7.94 5.51
CA ILE A 126 -21.15 6.76 5.70
C ILE A 126 -21.96 5.48 5.49
N ASP A 127 -21.35 4.53 4.79
CA ASP A 127 -21.73 3.13 4.72
C ASP A 127 -20.61 2.33 5.39
N LEU A 128 -20.93 1.62 6.48
CA LEU A 128 -20.01 0.70 7.13
C LEU A 128 -20.44 -0.73 6.82
N HIS A 129 -19.57 -1.53 6.21
CA HIS A 129 -19.91 -2.91 5.82
C HIS A 129 -20.15 -3.83 7.04
N ALA A 130 -19.79 -3.40 8.25
CA ALA A 130 -20.11 -4.09 9.49
C ALA A 130 -21.59 -3.96 9.91
N VAL A 131 -22.36 -3.05 9.29
CA VAL A 131 -23.73 -2.70 9.69
C VAL A 131 -24.76 -3.59 9.00
N THR A 132 -25.58 -4.27 9.80
CA THR A 132 -26.82 -4.90 9.31
C THR A 132 -27.95 -3.88 9.28
N GLY A 133 -28.09 -3.16 8.17
CA GLY A 133 -29.16 -2.16 7.97
C GLY A 133 -29.12 -1.54 6.57
N PRO A 134 -30.21 -0.89 6.11
CA PRO A 134 -30.27 -0.33 4.77
C PRO A 134 -29.13 0.67 4.49
N GLY A 135 -28.32 0.39 3.46
CA GLY A 135 -27.19 1.23 3.05
C GLY A 135 -26.06 1.33 4.08
N GLY A 136 -25.97 0.41 5.03
CA GLY A 136 -24.92 0.39 6.05
C GLY A 136 -24.84 1.66 6.91
N GLY A 137 -25.93 2.42 7.01
CA GLY A 137 -26.00 3.71 7.71
C GLY A 137 -26.12 4.93 6.79
N ALA A 138 -25.97 4.77 5.46
CA ALA A 138 -25.92 5.87 4.50
C ALA A 138 -27.16 6.79 4.52
N THR A 139 -28.36 6.21 4.66
CA THR A 139 -29.63 6.96 4.68
C THR A 139 -29.83 7.74 5.98
N SER A 140 -29.23 7.28 7.09
CA SER A 140 -29.32 7.90 8.41
C SER A 140 -28.19 8.89 8.69
N SER A 141 -27.15 8.93 7.85
CA SER A 141 -25.93 9.69 8.08
C SER A 141 -25.66 10.79 7.05
N LEU A 142 -26.59 11.08 6.14
CA LEU A 142 -26.45 12.23 5.22
C LEU A 142 -26.36 13.55 5.99
N VAL A 143 -25.18 14.14 5.94
CA VAL A 143 -24.76 15.29 6.74
C VAL A 143 -24.21 16.40 5.84
N ALA A 144 -24.85 17.57 5.89
CA ALA A 144 -24.39 18.78 5.20
C ALA A 144 -23.22 19.43 5.97
N PRO A 145 -22.38 20.26 5.32
CA PRO A 145 -21.33 21.01 6.02
C PRO A 145 -21.85 21.76 7.26
N GLY A 146 -21.10 21.71 8.35
CA GLY A 146 -21.43 22.34 9.62
C GLY A 146 -22.48 21.61 10.47
N HIS A 147 -22.94 20.43 10.03
CA HIS A 147 -23.96 19.64 10.73
C HIS A 147 -23.38 18.32 11.28
N GLU A 148 -24.18 17.69 12.12
CA GLU A 148 -23.92 16.37 12.70
C GLU A 148 -25.14 15.46 12.49
N LYS A 149 -24.88 14.18 12.27
CA LYS A 149 -25.88 13.12 12.29
C LYS A 149 -25.45 12.01 13.25
N VAL A 150 -26.44 11.44 13.93
CA VAL A 150 -26.24 10.36 14.88
C VAL A 150 -27.17 9.21 14.50
N PHE A 151 -26.64 7.99 14.49
CA PHE A 151 -27.42 6.77 14.35
C PHE A 151 -26.78 5.67 15.20
N SER A 152 -27.49 4.55 15.37
CA SER A 152 -26.98 3.44 16.18
C SER A 152 -27.20 2.11 15.49
N PHE A 153 -26.28 1.17 15.73
CA PHE A 153 -26.35 -0.18 15.22
C PHE A 153 -25.67 -1.15 16.18
N LYS A 154 -26.04 -2.43 16.09
CA LYS A 154 -25.39 -3.50 16.85
C LYS A 154 -24.44 -4.26 15.93
N THR A 155 -23.26 -4.59 16.43
CA THR A 155 -22.25 -5.35 15.67
C THR A 155 -22.55 -6.85 15.72
N LEU A 156 -23.16 -7.38 14.67
CA LEU A 156 -23.62 -8.78 14.64
C LEU A 156 -22.63 -9.74 13.98
N ASN A 157 -21.70 -9.23 13.19
CA ASN A 157 -20.82 -10.03 12.36
C ASN A 157 -19.36 -9.75 12.74
N PRO A 158 -18.63 -10.68 13.36
CA PRO A 158 -17.19 -10.52 13.56
C PRO A 158 -16.47 -10.49 12.21
N GLY A 159 -15.34 -9.80 12.14
CA GLY A 159 -14.54 -9.66 10.91
C GLY A 159 -13.94 -8.26 10.76
N LEU A 160 -13.20 -8.09 9.67
CA LEU A 160 -12.62 -6.81 9.27
C LEU A 160 -13.41 -6.25 8.08
N TYR A 161 -13.93 -5.04 8.22
CA TYR A 161 -14.86 -4.46 7.26
C TYR A 161 -14.38 -3.10 6.79
N VAL A 162 -14.60 -2.82 5.50
CA VAL A 162 -14.45 -1.46 4.96
C VAL A 162 -15.63 -0.60 5.43
N TYR A 163 -15.37 0.68 5.63
CA TYR A 163 -16.40 1.70 5.56
C TYR A 163 -16.01 2.74 4.51
N HIS A 164 -16.99 3.37 3.88
CA HIS A 164 -16.75 4.43 2.90
C HIS A 164 -17.91 5.41 2.81
N CYS A 165 -17.71 6.54 2.13
CA CYS A 165 -18.80 7.46 1.83
C CYS A 165 -19.74 6.83 0.77
N ALA A 166 -21.03 7.10 0.89
CA ALA A 166 -22.10 6.64 0.01
C ALA A 166 -22.95 7.80 -0.55
N THR A 167 -22.43 9.02 -0.55
CA THR A 167 -23.07 10.19 -1.18
C THR A 167 -22.84 10.18 -2.69
N ALA A 168 -23.87 10.48 -3.48
CA ALA A 168 -23.73 10.59 -4.92
C ALA A 168 -22.91 11.85 -5.33
N PRO A 169 -21.97 11.75 -6.29
CA PRO A 169 -21.53 10.54 -7.00
C PRO A 169 -20.57 9.68 -6.16
N VAL A 170 -21.00 8.47 -5.80
CA VAL A 170 -20.31 7.62 -4.81
C VAL A 170 -18.85 7.38 -5.17
N GLY A 171 -18.58 7.01 -6.42
CA GLY A 171 -17.21 6.75 -6.90
C GLY A 171 -16.27 7.96 -6.74
N MET A 172 -16.77 9.19 -6.90
CA MET A 172 -15.95 10.40 -6.70
C MET A 172 -15.59 10.59 -5.22
N HIS A 173 -16.54 10.34 -4.31
CA HIS A 173 -16.26 10.44 -2.87
C HIS A 173 -15.22 9.41 -2.43
N ILE A 174 -15.36 8.16 -2.88
CA ILE A 174 -14.41 7.08 -2.58
C ILE A 174 -13.04 7.41 -3.20
N ALA A 175 -12.99 7.78 -4.48
CA ALA A 175 -11.75 8.15 -5.18
C ALA A 175 -11.00 9.33 -4.53
N ASN A 176 -11.70 10.20 -3.80
CA ASN A 176 -11.09 11.30 -3.05
C ASN A 176 -10.54 10.89 -1.67
N GLY A 177 -10.62 9.61 -1.30
CA GLY A 177 -10.03 9.07 -0.07
C GLY A 177 -11.03 8.76 1.05
N MET A 178 -12.34 8.82 0.80
CA MET A 178 -13.36 8.58 1.82
C MET A 178 -13.61 7.09 2.08
N TYR A 179 -12.62 6.41 2.64
CA TYR A 179 -12.70 5.02 3.06
C TYR A 179 -11.83 4.74 4.29
N GLY A 180 -12.16 3.70 5.05
CA GLY A 180 -11.35 3.20 6.15
C GLY A 180 -11.80 1.83 6.64
N LEU A 181 -11.28 1.39 7.78
CA LEU A 181 -11.57 0.07 8.36
C LEU A 181 -12.25 0.14 9.72
N ILE A 182 -13.23 -0.74 9.90
CA ILE A 182 -13.81 -1.11 11.19
C ILE A 182 -13.56 -2.59 11.46
N LEU A 183 -12.92 -2.90 12.59
CA LEU A 183 -12.75 -4.25 13.09
C LEU A 183 -13.86 -4.58 14.09
N VAL A 184 -14.56 -5.68 13.87
CA VAL A 184 -15.47 -6.30 14.83
C VAL A 184 -14.78 -7.56 15.36
N GLU A 185 -14.16 -7.44 16.53
CA GLU A 185 -13.48 -8.57 17.15
C GLU A 185 -14.49 -9.64 17.60
N PRO A 186 -14.13 -10.94 17.49
CA PRO A 186 -14.91 -12.00 18.08
C PRO A 186 -14.91 -11.90 19.60
N GLU A 187 -15.77 -12.69 20.26
CA GLU A 187 -15.70 -12.82 21.71
C GLU A 187 -14.36 -13.40 22.16
N GLY A 188 -13.73 -12.80 23.17
CA GLY A 188 -12.38 -13.14 23.62
C GLY A 188 -11.25 -12.44 22.85
N GLY A 189 -11.60 -11.68 21.80
CA GLY A 189 -10.65 -10.93 20.98
C GLY A 189 -9.84 -11.79 20.01
N LEU A 190 -9.00 -11.15 19.22
CA LEU A 190 -8.03 -11.82 18.35
C LEU A 190 -6.82 -12.33 19.17
N PRO A 191 -6.15 -13.42 18.73
CA PRO A 191 -4.90 -13.86 19.35
C PRO A 191 -3.88 -12.71 19.44
N PRO A 192 -3.14 -12.58 20.54
CA PRO A 192 -2.16 -11.51 20.69
C PRO A 192 -1.00 -11.68 19.70
N VAL A 193 -0.50 -10.56 19.19
CA VAL A 193 0.69 -10.45 18.34
C VAL A 193 1.54 -9.28 18.84
N ASP A 194 2.81 -9.22 18.42
CA ASP A 194 3.73 -8.18 18.87
C ASP A 194 3.48 -6.83 18.17
N LYS A 195 3.04 -6.85 16.90
CA LYS A 195 2.75 -5.66 16.10
C LYS A 195 1.42 -5.77 15.36
N GLU A 196 0.63 -4.71 15.42
CA GLU A 196 -0.59 -4.55 14.61
C GLU A 196 -0.48 -3.28 13.76
N TYR A 197 -0.71 -3.40 12.46
CA TYR A 197 -0.64 -2.29 11.50
C TYR A 197 -1.89 -2.17 10.64
N TYR A 198 -2.21 -0.93 10.28
CA TYR A 198 -3.32 -0.56 9.42
C TYR A 198 -2.81 -0.05 8.08
N ILE A 199 -3.14 -0.79 7.02
CA ILE A 199 -2.79 -0.44 5.65
C ILE A 199 -4.05 -0.49 4.80
N MET A 200 -4.24 0.50 3.93
CA MET A 200 -5.33 0.47 2.97
C MET A 200 -4.87 0.94 1.61
N GLN A 201 -5.15 0.14 0.58
CA GLN A 201 -4.92 0.50 -0.81
C GLN A 201 -6.03 1.38 -1.35
N GLY A 202 -5.68 2.34 -2.19
CA GLY A 202 -6.63 3.05 -3.04
C GLY A 202 -6.04 3.45 -4.38
N ASP A 203 -6.91 3.57 -5.39
CA ASP A 203 -6.61 4.03 -6.74
C ASP A 203 -7.15 5.45 -6.98
N PHE A 204 -6.28 6.35 -7.42
CA PHE A 204 -6.56 7.79 -7.56
C PHE A 204 -6.43 8.26 -9.01
N TYR A 205 -7.28 9.22 -9.37
CA TYR A 205 -7.52 9.65 -10.74
C TYR A 205 -7.34 11.16 -10.85
N THR A 206 -6.20 11.59 -11.36
CA THR A 206 -5.85 13.01 -11.48
C THR A 206 -6.05 13.50 -12.90
N LYS A 207 -6.33 14.79 -13.13
CA LYS A 207 -6.31 15.35 -14.49
C LYS A 207 -4.92 15.25 -15.11
N GLY A 208 -3.90 15.68 -14.36
CA GLY A 208 -2.51 15.52 -14.75
C GLY A 208 -2.07 14.06 -14.77
N ALA A 209 -0.91 13.83 -15.39
CA ALA A 209 -0.24 12.53 -15.34
C ALA A 209 0.44 12.31 -13.98
N TYR A 210 0.92 11.09 -13.74
CA TYR A 210 1.76 10.80 -12.56
C TYR A 210 2.93 11.78 -12.44
N GLY A 211 3.16 12.33 -11.24
CA GLY A 211 4.24 13.24 -10.94
C GLY A 211 4.04 14.69 -11.44
N GLU A 212 2.92 14.98 -12.12
CA GLU A 212 2.68 16.33 -12.62
C GLU A 212 2.47 17.34 -11.49
N PRO A 213 3.37 18.34 -11.31
CA PRO A 213 3.32 19.23 -10.15
C PRO A 213 2.07 20.09 -10.07
N GLY A 214 1.78 20.56 -8.85
CA GLY A 214 0.63 21.43 -8.56
C GLY A 214 -0.53 20.70 -7.91
N ASN A 215 -1.63 21.42 -7.64
CA ASN A 215 -2.84 20.81 -7.10
C ASN A 215 -3.63 20.15 -8.24
N GLN A 216 -3.69 18.82 -8.21
CA GLN A 216 -4.30 18.01 -9.24
C GLN A 216 -5.79 17.79 -8.97
N PRO A 217 -6.69 18.22 -9.87
CA PRO A 217 -8.10 17.91 -9.76
C PRO A 217 -8.39 16.43 -10.06
N PHE A 218 -9.49 15.93 -9.51
CA PHE A 218 -10.05 14.62 -9.87
C PHE A 218 -10.44 14.53 -11.36
N ASP A 219 -10.20 13.38 -11.99
CA ASP A 219 -10.63 13.04 -13.35
C ASP A 219 -11.66 11.90 -13.38
N MET A 220 -12.92 12.27 -13.58
CA MET A 220 -14.05 11.32 -13.66
C MET A 220 -13.94 10.35 -14.85
N ASN A 221 -13.37 10.78 -15.98
CA ASN A 221 -13.28 9.91 -17.15
C ASN A 221 -12.25 8.80 -16.95
N LYS A 222 -11.11 9.13 -16.32
CA LYS A 222 -10.13 8.11 -15.93
C LYS A 222 -10.70 7.15 -14.89
N ALA A 223 -11.48 7.66 -13.92
CA ALA A 223 -12.15 6.85 -12.91
C ALA A 223 -13.15 5.85 -13.51
N ILE A 224 -14.01 6.29 -14.43
CA ILE A 224 -14.97 5.41 -15.12
C ILE A 224 -14.25 4.34 -15.96
N LYS A 225 -13.08 4.65 -16.50
CA LYS A 225 -12.27 3.70 -17.31
C LYS A 225 -11.36 2.80 -16.47
N GLU A 226 -11.35 2.97 -15.16
CA GLU A 226 -10.45 2.26 -14.23
C GLU A 226 -8.97 2.44 -14.61
N GLN A 227 -8.60 3.65 -15.04
CA GLN A 227 -7.24 4.03 -15.43
C GLN A 227 -6.61 5.00 -14.42
N PRO A 228 -6.22 4.54 -13.21
CA PRO A 228 -5.69 5.44 -12.20
C PRO A 228 -4.28 5.91 -12.54
N ASP A 229 -3.97 7.14 -12.14
CA ASP A 229 -2.62 7.70 -12.23
C ASP A 229 -1.77 7.22 -11.07
N TYR A 230 -2.37 7.08 -9.89
CA TYR A 230 -1.73 6.61 -8.67
C TYR A 230 -2.47 5.41 -8.09
N VAL A 231 -1.72 4.44 -7.58
CA VAL A 231 -2.25 3.37 -6.73
C VAL A 231 -1.34 3.38 -5.52
N VAL A 232 -1.88 3.58 -4.32
CA VAL A 232 -1.06 3.89 -3.15
C VAL A 232 -1.57 3.16 -1.92
N PHE A 233 -0.67 2.89 -0.98
CA PHE A 233 -1.04 2.57 0.39
C PHE A 233 -1.09 3.85 1.21
N ASN A 234 -2.12 3.98 2.06
CA ASN A 234 -2.27 5.07 3.01
C ASN A 234 -2.19 6.47 2.37
N GLY A 235 -2.92 6.61 1.26
CA GLY A 235 -3.32 7.89 0.68
C GLY A 235 -2.29 8.61 -0.18
N LYS A 236 -1.00 8.26 -0.11
CA LYS A 236 0.04 8.90 -0.93
C LYS A 236 1.23 8.01 -1.25
N VAL A 237 1.95 8.34 -2.31
CA VAL A 237 3.20 7.68 -2.68
C VAL A 237 4.20 7.84 -1.53
N GLY A 238 4.82 6.74 -1.14
CA GLY A 238 5.83 6.73 -0.09
C GLY A 238 5.31 6.92 1.34
N ALA A 239 3.98 6.82 1.57
CA ALA A 239 3.38 6.95 2.90
C ALA A 239 3.96 5.95 3.93
N LEU A 240 4.41 4.78 3.46
CA LEU A 240 4.96 3.69 4.27
C LEU A 240 6.40 3.32 3.88
N THR A 241 7.19 4.29 3.42
CA THR A 241 8.56 4.05 2.93
C THR A 241 9.58 4.94 3.64
N GLY A 242 10.87 4.63 3.51
CA GLY A 242 11.94 5.44 4.10
C GLY A 242 11.81 5.53 5.62
N ASP A 243 11.74 6.73 6.15
CA ASP A 243 11.60 6.97 7.60
C ASP A 243 10.19 6.69 8.14
N LYS A 244 9.21 6.51 7.24
CA LYS A 244 7.81 6.18 7.57
C LYS A 244 7.52 4.69 7.44
N SER A 245 8.56 3.88 7.26
CA SER A 245 8.42 2.42 7.17
C SER A 245 7.84 1.85 8.46
N LEU A 246 7.09 0.76 8.31
CA LEU A 246 6.68 -0.06 9.45
C LEU A 246 7.92 -0.71 10.09
N THR A 247 7.83 -1.08 11.37
CA THR A 247 8.98 -1.63 12.10
C THR A 247 8.64 -2.88 12.88
N ALA A 248 9.52 -3.87 12.85
CA ALA A 248 9.44 -5.03 13.72
C ALA A 248 10.85 -5.48 14.11
N LYS A 249 10.93 -6.42 15.05
CA LYS A 249 12.17 -7.10 15.42
C LYS A 249 12.09 -8.56 15.05
N LYS A 250 13.22 -9.13 14.64
CA LYS A 250 13.34 -10.57 14.40
C LYS A 250 12.74 -11.36 15.56
N GLY A 251 11.84 -12.29 15.23
CA GLY A 251 11.12 -13.13 16.18
C GLY A 251 9.73 -12.60 16.55
N GLU A 252 9.42 -11.34 16.27
CA GLU A 252 8.08 -10.75 16.47
C GLU A 252 7.07 -11.29 15.45
N THR A 253 5.81 -11.38 15.86
CA THR A 253 4.67 -11.66 15.00
C THR A 253 3.99 -10.35 14.60
N VAL A 254 3.76 -10.18 13.31
CA VAL A 254 3.13 -8.99 12.74
C VAL A 254 1.74 -9.37 12.21
N ARG A 255 0.73 -8.57 12.56
CA ARG A 255 -0.61 -8.60 11.96
C ARG A 255 -0.84 -7.31 11.20
N ILE A 256 -1.30 -7.42 9.95
CA ILE A 256 -1.70 -6.28 9.12
C ILE A 256 -3.19 -6.40 8.83
N PHE A 257 -3.94 -5.36 9.18
CA PHE A 257 -5.30 -5.13 8.74
C PHE A 257 -5.24 -4.40 7.40
N MET A 258 -5.39 -5.17 6.31
CA MET A 258 -5.22 -4.70 4.95
C MET A 258 -6.57 -4.46 4.30
N GLY A 259 -6.93 -3.20 4.07
CA GLY A 259 -8.12 -2.81 3.33
C GLY A 259 -7.81 -2.52 1.86
N ASN A 260 -8.83 -2.60 1.01
CA ASN A 260 -8.77 -2.08 -0.34
C ASN A 260 -9.99 -1.19 -0.57
N GLY A 261 -9.81 0.12 -0.43
CA GLY A 261 -10.86 1.11 -0.65
C GLY A 261 -11.25 1.26 -2.12
N GLY A 262 -10.38 0.82 -3.03
CA GLY A 262 -10.58 1.02 -4.46
C GLY A 262 -10.47 2.51 -4.85
N PRO A 263 -11.39 3.05 -5.68
CA PRO A 263 -12.75 2.53 -5.89
C PRO A 263 -12.86 1.31 -6.80
N ASN A 264 -11.88 1.03 -7.67
CA ASN A 264 -12.09 0.07 -8.75
C ASN A 264 -11.18 -1.16 -8.68
N LEU A 265 -9.91 -0.98 -8.30
CA LEU A 265 -8.93 -2.04 -8.50
C LEU A 265 -9.02 -3.14 -7.44
N VAL A 266 -8.81 -4.40 -7.84
CA VAL A 266 -8.52 -5.53 -6.95
C VAL A 266 -7.01 -5.57 -6.68
N SER A 267 -6.60 -5.65 -5.42
CA SER A 267 -5.19 -5.77 -5.06
C SER A 267 -4.71 -7.21 -5.16
N SER A 268 -3.57 -7.44 -5.82
CA SER A 268 -2.81 -8.69 -5.70
C SER A 268 -1.79 -8.54 -4.57
N PHE A 269 -2.28 -8.43 -3.33
CA PHE A 269 -1.47 -8.04 -2.18
C PHE A 269 -0.42 -9.08 -1.84
N HIS A 270 0.84 -8.63 -1.75
CA HIS A 270 2.01 -9.49 -1.58
C HIS A 270 3.06 -8.82 -0.68
N ALA A 271 3.82 -9.61 0.06
CA ALA A 271 5.00 -9.18 0.81
C ALA A 271 6.26 -9.83 0.19
N ILE A 272 7.06 -9.03 -0.51
CA ILE A 272 8.32 -9.49 -1.13
C ILE A 272 9.29 -9.91 -0.02
N GLY A 273 9.72 -11.17 -0.11
CA GLY A 273 10.66 -11.78 0.84
C GLY A 273 9.99 -12.42 2.06
N GLU A 274 8.66 -12.41 2.15
CA GLU A 274 7.90 -13.03 3.25
C GLU A 274 6.76 -13.94 2.75
N ILE A 275 6.23 -14.75 3.66
CA ILE A 275 5.06 -15.59 3.43
C ILE A 275 4.05 -15.32 4.53
N PHE A 276 2.78 -15.09 4.18
CA PHE A 276 1.72 -14.97 5.17
C PHE A 276 1.45 -16.34 5.81
N ASP A 277 1.75 -16.46 7.10
CA ASP A 277 1.43 -17.65 7.90
C ASP A 277 -0.08 -17.87 7.92
N ARG A 278 -0.85 -16.78 8.01
CA ARG A 278 -2.31 -16.80 8.03
C ARG A 278 -2.88 -15.64 7.22
N VAL A 279 -3.90 -15.93 6.44
CA VAL A 279 -4.73 -14.95 5.74
C VAL A 279 -6.17 -15.23 6.10
N HIS A 280 -6.81 -14.30 6.81
CA HIS A 280 -8.26 -14.27 6.94
C HIS A 280 -8.83 -13.81 5.60
N VAL A 281 -9.31 -14.78 4.82
CA VAL A 281 -9.75 -14.59 3.44
C VAL A 281 -10.92 -13.61 3.45
N GLU A 282 -10.77 -12.52 2.69
CA GLU A 282 -11.76 -11.44 2.57
C GLU A 282 -12.22 -10.85 3.92
N GLY A 283 -11.39 -10.97 4.97
CA GLY A 283 -11.66 -10.42 6.30
C GLY A 283 -12.63 -11.24 7.16
N GLY A 284 -13.04 -12.42 6.67
CA GLY A 284 -13.94 -13.34 7.35
C GLY A 284 -13.24 -14.38 8.25
N ASP A 285 -13.98 -15.42 8.62
CA ASP A 285 -13.52 -16.49 9.52
C ASP A 285 -12.66 -17.56 8.81
N LEU A 286 -12.73 -17.65 7.48
CA LEU A 286 -11.92 -18.60 6.72
C LEU A 286 -10.44 -18.20 6.76
N ILE A 287 -9.59 -19.09 7.28
CA ILE A 287 -8.15 -18.84 7.39
C ILE A 287 -7.39 -19.76 6.44
N ASN A 288 -6.78 -19.14 5.43
CA ASN A 288 -5.80 -19.80 4.57
C ASN A 288 -4.39 -19.64 5.17
N LYS A 289 -3.47 -20.56 4.87
CA LYS A 289 -2.13 -20.59 5.49
C LYS A 289 -1.04 -20.75 4.45
N ASN A 290 0.15 -20.22 4.76
CA ASN A 290 1.35 -20.31 3.92
C ASN A 290 1.12 -19.72 2.51
N VAL A 291 0.56 -18.51 2.46
CA VAL A 291 0.18 -17.82 1.23
C VAL A 291 1.11 -16.65 0.99
N GLN A 292 1.74 -16.58 -0.19
CA GLN A 292 2.60 -15.44 -0.55
C GLN A 292 1.81 -14.23 -1.06
N THR A 293 0.68 -14.46 -1.73
CA THR A 293 -0.10 -13.41 -2.41
C THR A 293 -1.58 -13.71 -2.24
N THR A 294 -2.35 -12.71 -1.83
CA THR A 294 -3.80 -12.83 -1.67
C THR A 294 -4.51 -11.75 -2.49
N LEU A 295 -5.64 -12.11 -3.10
CA LEU A 295 -6.51 -11.14 -3.74
C LEU A 295 -7.34 -10.43 -2.68
N ILE A 296 -7.44 -9.11 -2.78
CA ILE A 296 -8.30 -8.29 -1.92
C ILE A 296 -9.25 -7.50 -2.84
N PRO A 297 -10.55 -7.84 -2.88
CA PRO A 297 -11.53 -7.17 -3.74
C PRO A 297 -11.58 -5.66 -3.52
N ALA A 298 -12.05 -4.90 -4.51
CA ALA A 298 -12.40 -3.49 -4.29
C ALA A 298 -13.55 -3.40 -3.27
N GLY A 299 -13.40 -2.55 -2.25
CA GLY A 299 -14.29 -2.51 -1.09
C GLY A 299 -14.12 -3.69 -0.12
N GLY A 300 -13.12 -4.55 -0.33
CA GLY A 300 -12.81 -5.69 0.54
C GLY A 300 -11.69 -5.40 1.54
N ALA A 301 -11.47 -6.34 2.44
CA ALA A 301 -10.35 -6.32 3.39
C ALA A 301 -9.81 -7.73 3.62
N ALA A 302 -8.65 -7.84 4.26
CA ALA A 302 -8.08 -9.09 4.75
C ALA A 302 -7.25 -8.83 6.00
N ILE A 303 -7.12 -9.84 6.87
CA ILE A 303 -6.16 -9.84 7.97
C ILE A 303 -5.04 -10.79 7.58
N VAL A 304 -3.80 -10.31 7.52
CA VAL A 304 -2.63 -11.16 7.29
C VAL A 304 -1.75 -11.18 8.53
N GLU A 305 -1.19 -12.35 8.83
CA GLU A 305 -0.28 -12.56 9.95
C GLU A 305 0.95 -13.32 9.48
N PHE A 306 2.11 -12.93 9.97
CA PHE A 306 3.38 -13.63 9.72
C PHE A 306 4.39 -13.30 10.81
N LYS A 307 5.30 -14.23 11.04
CA LYS A 307 6.47 -14.02 11.89
C LYS A 307 7.67 -13.58 11.07
N VAL A 308 8.42 -12.60 11.56
CA VAL A 308 9.64 -12.12 10.87
C VAL A 308 10.88 -12.84 11.38
N ASP A 309 11.46 -13.73 10.58
CA ASP A 309 12.52 -14.64 11.03
C ASP A 309 13.96 -14.17 10.69
N VAL A 310 14.09 -13.17 9.80
CA VAL A 310 15.37 -12.57 9.40
C VAL A 310 15.27 -11.04 9.39
N PRO A 311 16.38 -10.32 9.66
CA PRO A 311 16.40 -8.87 9.52
C PRO A 311 16.41 -8.47 8.03
N GLY A 312 15.96 -7.26 7.73
CA GLY A 312 15.90 -6.72 6.38
C GLY A 312 14.73 -5.78 6.17
N THR A 313 14.52 -5.35 4.93
CA THR A 313 13.32 -4.58 4.54
C THR A 313 12.45 -5.46 3.65
N PHE A 314 11.24 -5.76 4.12
CA PHE A 314 10.24 -6.50 3.36
C PHE A 314 9.28 -5.53 2.68
N ILE A 315 8.98 -5.76 1.40
CA ILE A 315 8.26 -4.80 0.57
C ILE A 315 6.82 -5.28 0.36
N LEU A 316 5.86 -4.49 0.85
CA LEU A 316 4.44 -4.71 0.64
C LEU A 316 4.03 -4.10 -0.69
N VAL A 317 3.34 -4.84 -1.54
CA VAL A 317 2.99 -4.40 -2.90
C VAL A 317 1.61 -4.87 -3.36
N ASP A 318 1.06 -4.17 -4.34
CA ASP A 318 0.13 -4.78 -5.31
C ASP A 318 0.93 -5.42 -6.44
N HIS A 319 0.89 -6.75 -6.55
CA HIS A 319 1.69 -7.51 -7.51
C HIS A 319 1.16 -7.44 -8.97
N SER A 320 0.09 -6.68 -9.23
CA SER A 320 -0.11 -6.09 -10.56
C SER A 320 0.96 -5.03 -10.81
N ILE A 321 2.16 -5.50 -11.16
CA ILE A 321 3.44 -4.94 -10.71
C ILE A 321 3.70 -3.46 -11.05
N PHE A 322 3.17 -2.98 -12.18
CA PHE A 322 3.26 -1.56 -12.56
C PHE A 322 2.56 -0.64 -11.55
N ARG A 323 1.59 -1.14 -10.79
CA ARG A 323 0.95 -0.39 -9.70
C ARG A 323 1.94 -0.10 -8.57
N ALA A 324 2.78 -1.09 -8.22
CA ALA A 324 3.76 -0.96 -7.15
C ALA A 324 4.88 0.00 -7.53
N PHE A 325 5.63 -0.32 -8.58
CA PHE A 325 6.87 0.40 -8.89
C PHE A 325 6.64 1.69 -9.68
N ASN A 326 5.56 1.78 -10.48
CA ASN A 326 5.32 2.97 -11.31
C ASN A 326 4.22 3.89 -10.76
N LYS A 327 3.22 3.36 -10.04
CA LYS A 327 2.08 4.15 -9.53
C LYS A 327 2.08 4.36 -8.01
N GLY A 328 2.99 3.74 -7.28
CA GLY A 328 3.25 4.03 -5.86
C GLY A 328 2.68 3.04 -4.83
N ALA A 329 2.20 1.86 -5.25
CA ALA A 329 1.59 0.87 -4.35
C ALA A 329 2.67 0.05 -3.65
N LEU A 330 3.49 0.73 -2.85
CA LEU A 330 4.69 0.19 -2.22
C LEU A 330 4.77 0.66 -0.76
N GLY A 331 4.87 -0.31 0.16
CA GLY A 331 5.16 -0.09 1.58
C GLY A 331 6.37 -0.90 2.02
N MET A 332 7.01 -0.48 3.11
CA MET A 332 8.20 -1.11 3.67
C MET A 332 7.95 -1.52 5.11
N LEU A 333 8.33 -2.75 5.45
CA LEU A 333 8.46 -3.25 6.82
C LEU A 333 9.95 -3.49 7.09
N LYS A 334 10.54 -2.63 7.93
CA LYS A 334 11.93 -2.73 8.37
C LYS A 334 12.02 -3.63 9.60
N VAL A 335 12.78 -4.70 9.49
CA VAL A 335 12.99 -5.68 10.57
C VAL A 335 14.42 -5.60 11.06
N GLU A 336 14.56 -5.30 12.35
CA GLU A 336 15.85 -5.24 13.03
C GLU A 336 16.17 -6.56 13.73
N GLY A 337 17.45 -6.92 13.79
CA GLY A 337 17.92 -8.09 14.54
C GLY A 337 19.16 -8.74 13.92
N ASP A 338 19.64 -9.81 14.55
CA ASP A 338 20.82 -10.53 14.09
C ASP A 338 20.52 -11.37 12.84
N GLU A 339 21.44 -11.39 11.87
CA GLU A 339 21.36 -12.25 10.70
C GLU A 339 21.17 -13.72 11.08
N ASN A 340 20.42 -14.46 10.25
CA ASN A 340 20.32 -15.91 10.34
C ASN A 340 20.73 -16.55 9.02
N LYS A 341 22.03 -16.79 8.84
CA LYS A 341 22.60 -17.35 7.61
C LYS A 341 22.12 -18.76 7.27
N LYS A 342 21.47 -19.46 8.21
CA LYS A 342 20.81 -20.74 7.92
C LYS A 342 19.48 -20.57 7.18
N VAL A 343 18.83 -19.42 7.35
CA VAL A 343 17.55 -19.08 6.70
C VAL A 343 17.81 -18.24 5.44
N TYR A 344 18.60 -17.18 5.55
CA TYR A 344 18.96 -16.33 4.43
C TYR A 344 20.42 -15.85 4.56
N SER A 345 21.25 -16.20 3.57
CA SER A 345 22.68 -15.84 3.52
C SER A 345 23.01 -14.81 2.44
N GLY A 346 21.99 -14.27 1.76
CA GLY A 346 22.18 -13.31 0.67
C GLY A 346 22.64 -11.95 1.19
N THR A 347 23.35 -11.20 0.34
CA THR A 347 23.75 -9.82 0.65
C THR A 347 22.51 -8.95 0.76
N ILE A 348 22.39 -8.22 1.86
CA ILE A 348 21.33 -7.22 2.04
C ILE A 348 21.85 -5.90 1.46
N GLN A 349 21.29 -5.47 0.33
CA GLN A 349 21.59 -4.19 -0.30
C GLN A 349 20.34 -3.33 -0.33
N GLU A 350 20.41 -2.17 0.30
CA GLU A 350 19.34 -1.18 0.24
C GLU A 350 19.28 -0.51 -1.13
N GLY A 351 18.11 -0.03 -1.53
CA GLY A 351 17.92 0.76 -2.76
C GLY A 351 17.54 -0.01 -4.02
N ILE A 352 17.46 -1.35 -3.98
CA ILE A 352 17.06 -2.15 -5.15
C ILE A 352 15.56 -2.02 -5.47
N TYR A 353 14.70 -1.98 -4.45
CA TYR A 353 13.25 -1.93 -4.59
C TYR A 353 12.68 -0.54 -4.30
N LEU A 354 13.30 0.49 -4.88
CA LEU A 354 12.77 1.86 -4.77
C LEU A 354 11.64 2.09 -5.77
N PRO A 355 10.66 2.97 -5.46
CA PRO A 355 9.65 3.37 -6.44
C PRO A 355 10.32 3.95 -7.68
N GLU A 356 9.97 3.49 -8.87
CA GLU A 356 10.52 3.95 -10.17
C GLU A 356 9.78 5.18 -10.71
N GLY A 357 8.51 5.35 -10.30
CA GLY A 357 7.62 6.42 -10.76
C GLY A 357 6.97 6.14 -12.13
N GLY A 358 6.07 7.03 -12.54
CA GLY A 358 5.23 6.87 -13.73
C GLY A 358 5.94 7.14 -15.07
N THR A 359 7.26 7.31 -15.06
CA THR A 359 8.05 7.62 -16.24
C THR A 359 8.09 6.42 -17.19
N ILE A 360 7.48 6.56 -18.37
CA ILE A 360 7.48 5.51 -19.41
C ILE A 360 8.91 5.25 -19.90
N GLN A 361 9.49 4.08 -19.61
CA GLN A 361 10.74 3.68 -20.24
C GLN A 361 10.46 3.12 -21.64
N ASN A 362 10.96 3.77 -22.68
CA ASN A 362 10.84 3.26 -24.04
C ASN A 362 12.11 2.46 -24.41
N MET A 363 11.90 1.25 -24.94
CA MET A 363 12.87 0.63 -25.84
C MET A 363 13.17 1.62 -26.97
N PRO A 364 14.40 1.72 -27.50
CA PRO A 364 14.79 2.80 -28.43
C PRO A 364 13.90 2.83 -29.68
N LYS A 365 12.79 3.59 -29.57
CA LYS A 365 11.93 4.19 -30.59
C LYS A 365 10.75 4.91 -29.92
N GLU A 366 10.63 6.17 -30.34
CA GLU A 366 9.50 7.10 -30.25
C GLU A 366 9.28 7.93 -28.97
N ASN A 367 9.03 9.21 -29.25
CA ASN A 367 9.27 10.41 -28.44
C ASN A 367 8.04 10.78 -27.59
N GLY A 368 8.26 11.18 -26.33
CA GLY A 368 7.25 11.70 -25.40
C GLY A 368 7.62 13.08 -24.82
N ALA A 369 6.61 13.89 -24.49
CA ALA A 369 6.62 15.37 -24.46
C ALA A 369 7.15 16.06 -23.18
N THR A 370 7.57 17.32 -23.33
CA THR A 370 8.12 18.26 -22.34
C THR A 370 7.07 19.02 -21.51
N LYS A 371 7.35 19.23 -20.20
CA LYS A 371 6.74 20.26 -19.32
C LYS A 371 7.81 21.18 -18.69
N ALA A 372 7.35 22.29 -18.09
CA ALA A 372 8.04 23.57 -17.88
C ALA A 372 9.28 23.57 -16.95
N VAL A 373 10.19 24.51 -17.23
CA VAL A 373 11.53 24.69 -16.63
C VAL A 373 11.45 25.45 -15.29
N VAL A 374 12.01 24.87 -14.22
CA VAL A 374 12.26 25.56 -12.93
C VAL A 374 13.74 25.95 -12.83
N VAL A 375 14.04 27.20 -12.49
CA VAL A 375 15.43 27.67 -12.31
C VAL A 375 15.95 27.21 -10.94
N LYS A 376 16.90 26.26 -10.92
CA LYS A 376 17.57 25.73 -9.72
C LYS A 376 19.01 26.27 -9.59
N THR A 377 19.53 26.37 -8.37
CA THR A 377 20.98 26.53 -8.14
C THR A 377 21.72 25.22 -8.42
N VAL A 378 23.04 25.26 -8.61
CA VAL A 378 23.85 24.04 -8.87
C VAL A 378 23.74 23.04 -7.70
N ASP A 379 23.73 23.51 -6.45
CA ASP A 379 23.60 22.63 -5.29
C ASP A 379 22.21 21.97 -5.22
N GLN A 380 21.15 22.71 -5.53
CA GLN A 380 19.79 22.16 -5.64
C GLN A 380 19.69 21.14 -6.77
N GLN A 381 20.35 21.43 -7.89
CA GLN A 381 20.43 20.56 -9.05
C GLN A 381 21.15 19.24 -8.73
N ILE A 382 22.26 19.30 -8.01
CA ILE A 382 23.00 18.11 -7.53
C ILE A 382 22.14 17.30 -6.55
N ALA A 383 21.42 17.96 -5.63
CA ALA A 383 20.55 17.29 -4.68
C ALA A 383 19.38 16.55 -5.37
N SER A 384 18.64 17.23 -6.25
CA SER A 384 17.58 16.61 -7.07
C SER A 384 18.14 15.49 -7.95
N GLY A 385 19.32 15.72 -8.56
CA GLY A 385 19.98 14.73 -9.41
C GLY A 385 20.39 13.47 -8.65
N ARG A 386 20.81 13.59 -7.39
CA ARG A 386 21.17 12.45 -6.53
C ARG A 386 19.97 11.56 -6.24
N GLU A 387 18.84 12.16 -5.91
CA GLU A 387 17.59 11.42 -5.64
C GLU A 387 17.13 10.69 -6.90
N LEU A 388 17.10 11.40 -8.03
CA LEU A 388 16.74 10.81 -9.32
C LEU A 388 17.70 9.70 -9.74
N TYR A 389 19.01 9.86 -9.49
CA TYR A 389 20.00 8.82 -9.74
C TYR A 389 19.68 7.54 -8.95
N GLY A 390 19.35 7.69 -7.66
CA GLY A 390 18.98 6.58 -6.78
C GLY A 390 17.76 5.80 -7.27
N ARG A 391 16.80 6.50 -7.87
CA ARG A 391 15.58 5.90 -8.41
C ARG A 391 15.76 5.28 -9.80
N THR A 392 16.50 5.93 -10.68
CA THR A 392 16.45 5.64 -12.13
C THR A 392 17.74 5.01 -12.66
N CYS A 393 18.90 5.40 -12.13
CA CYS A 393 20.20 5.05 -12.72
C CYS A 393 20.97 4.00 -11.91
N PHE A 394 20.72 3.96 -10.59
CA PHE A 394 21.41 3.12 -9.62
C PHE A 394 21.38 1.62 -9.97
N ALA A 395 20.23 1.11 -10.45
CA ALA A 395 20.05 -0.33 -10.71
C ALA A 395 21.16 -0.92 -11.60
N CYS A 396 21.60 -0.16 -12.61
CA CYS A 396 22.66 -0.58 -13.53
C CYS A 396 24.02 0.01 -13.14
N HIS A 397 24.08 1.29 -12.78
CA HIS A 397 25.34 2.00 -12.58
C HIS A 397 25.88 1.98 -11.15
N GLN A 398 25.12 1.42 -10.20
CA GLN A 398 25.49 1.20 -8.80
C GLN A 398 25.68 2.50 -7.99
N SER A 399 25.77 2.41 -6.65
CA SER A 399 25.70 3.56 -5.74
C SER A 399 26.83 4.58 -5.90
N GLU A 400 28.00 4.12 -6.32
CA GLU A 400 29.19 4.94 -6.52
C GLU A 400 29.50 5.15 -8.01
N GLY A 401 28.53 4.88 -8.89
CA GLY A 401 28.73 4.98 -10.33
C GLY A 401 29.76 3.99 -10.87
N GLN A 402 30.11 2.94 -10.13
CA GLN A 402 31.13 1.96 -10.51
C GLN A 402 30.67 0.99 -11.61
N GLY A 403 29.35 0.90 -11.85
CA GLY A 403 28.77 -0.07 -12.76
C GLY A 403 29.02 -1.52 -12.31
N VAL A 404 28.92 -2.44 -13.27
CA VAL A 404 29.20 -3.87 -13.05
C VAL A 404 30.20 -4.30 -14.12
N PRO A 405 31.41 -4.77 -13.75
CA PRO A 405 32.42 -5.18 -14.71
C PRO A 405 31.85 -6.11 -15.79
N ASN A 406 32.15 -5.82 -17.06
CA ASN A 406 31.69 -6.56 -18.25
C ASN A 406 30.17 -6.51 -18.52
N ALA A 407 29.38 -5.82 -17.70
CA ALA A 407 27.94 -5.65 -17.91
C ALA A 407 27.56 -4.16 -18.02
N PHE A 408 27.72 -3.38 -16.97
CA PHE A 408 27.34 -1.97 -16.96
C PHE A 408 28.56 -1.07 -16.84
N PRO A 409 28.75 -0.11 -17.76
CA PRO A 409 29.93 0.76 -17.74
C PRO A 409 29.93 1.67 -16.51
N PRO A 410 31.13 2.02 -15.98
CA PRO A 410 31.25 2.97 -14.88
C PRO A 410 30.91 4.39 -15.37
N LEU A 411 30.18 5.12 -14.53
CA LEU A 411 30.04 6.58 -14.59
C LEU A 411 31.12 7.29 -13.75
N ALA A 412 31.70 6.60 -12.77
CA ALA A 412 32.81 7.11 -11.97
C ALA A 412 34.08 7.27 -12.79
N LYS A 413 34.68 8.49 -12.75
CA LYS A 413 35.88 8.86 -13.52
C LYS A 413 35.80 8.41 -14.99
N SER A 414 34.63 8.53 -15.60
CA SER A 414 34.36 7.95 -16.92
C SER A 414 34.94 8.83 -18.03
N ASP A 415 35.95 8.34 -18.76
CA ASP A 415 36.51 9.02 -19.93
C ASP A 415 35.43 9.32 -20.97
N PHE A 416 34.57 8.34 -21.23
CA PHE A 416 33.46 8.40 -22.18
C PHE A 416 32.45 9.50 -21.82
N LEU A 417 32.09 9.60 -20.53
CA LEU A 417 31.19 10.65 -20.02
C LEU A 417 31.85 12.03 -20.07
N ASN A 418 33.11 12.14 -19.62
CA ASN A 418 33.80 13.42 -19.48
C ASN A 418 34.26 14.01 -20.82
N ALA A 419 34.40 13.19 -21.87
CA ALA A 419 34.81 13.63 -23.19
C ALA A 419 33.71 14.39 -23.97
N ASN A 420 32.43 14.03 -23.78
CA ASN A 420 31.34 14.62 -24.56
C ASN A 420 30.01 14.65 -23.80
N THR A 421 29.62 15.84 -23.34
CA THR A 421 28.36 16.06 -22.63
C THR A 421 27.13 15.89 -23.51
N ASP A 422 27.20 16.21 -24.80
CA ASP A 422 26.05 16.03 -25.70
C ASP A 422 25.77 14.55 -25.90
N ARG A 423 26.82 13.73 -26.00
CA ARG A 423 26.70 12.26 -26.04
C ARG A 423 26.03 11.71 -24.78
N ALA A 424 26.43 12.18 -23.61
CA ALA A 424 25.82 11.77 -22.34
C ALA A 424 24.33 12.13 -22.26
N VAL A 425 23.97 13.35 -22.67
CA VAL A 425 22.57 13.79 -22.74
C VAL A 425 21.78 12.92 -23.72
N ASN A 426 22.31 12.66 -24.91
CA ASN A 426 21.65 11.81 -25.90
C ASN A 426 21.49 10.36 -25.44
N ALA A 427 22.47 9.80 -24.70
CA ALA A 427 22.35 8.46 -24.14
C ALA A 427 21.19 8.35 -23.14
N VAL A 428 20.95 9.40 -22.34
CA VAL A 428 19.78 9.46 -21.44
C VAL A 428 18.48 9.63 -22.24
N LEU A 429 18.45 10.55 -23.20
CA LEU A 429 17.24 10.88 -23.97
C LEU A 429 16.79 9.77 -24.93
N HIS A 430 17.73 9.07 -25.54
CA HIS A 430 17.49 8.17 -26.68
C HIS A 430 17.96 6.74 -26.45
N GLY A 431 18.58 6.47 -25.30
CA GLY A 431 19.26 5.21 -25.03
C GLY A 431 20.62 5.14 -25.72
N LEU A 432 21.37 4.08 -25.40
CA LEU A 432 22.68 3.79 -25.96
C LEU A 432 22.77 2.28 -26.22
N SER A 433 23.13 1.89 -27.43
CA SER A 433 23.32 0.49 -27.81
C SER A 433 24.49 0.38 -28.77
N GLY A 434 25.14 -0.79 -28.83
CA GLY A 434 26.35 -1.00 -29.61
C GLY A 434 27.61 -1.00 -28.74
N GLU A 435 28.75 -1.35 -29.34
CA GLU A 435 30.03 -1.46 -28.62
C GLU A 435 30.56 -0.06 -28.28
N VAL A 436 30.86 0.16 -27.00
CA VAL A 436 31.54 1.37 -26.48
C VAL A 436 32.76 0.98 -25.67
N THR A 437 33.74 1.88 -25.61
CA THR A 437 34.89 1.75 -24.71
C THR A 437 34.78 2.79 -23.61
N VAL A 438 34.79 2.36 -22.35
CA VAL A 438 34.77 3.21 -21.16
C VAL A 438 35.91 2.81 -20.24
N ASN A 439 36.80 3.75 -19.92
CA ASN A 439 38.00 3.57 -19.11
C ASN A 439 38.86 2.40 -19.62
N GLY A 440 39.04 2.33 -20.93
CA GLY A 440 39.81 1.27 -21.62
C GLY A 440 39.14 -0.11 -21.67
N LYS A 441 37.89 -0.27 -21.19
CA LYS A 441 37.13 -1.53 -21.23
C LYS A 441 35.98 -1.45 -22.23
N LYS A 442 35.77 -2.54 -22.98
CA LYS A 442 34.68 -2.66 -23.94
C LYS A 442 33.37 -3.10 -23.27
N PHE A 443 32.26 -2.49 -23.67
CA PHE A 443 30.90 -2.85 -23.27
C PHE A 443 30.03 -2.89 -24.52
N ASN A 444 29.13 -3.88 -24.62
CA ASN A 444 28.20 -4.00 -25.75
C ASN A 444 26.82 -4.41 -25.25
N ASN A 445 26.21 -3.50 -24.49
CA ASN A 445 24.89 -3.68 -23.89
C ASN A 445 23.93 -2.58 -24.37
N VAL A 446 22.66 -2.71 -24.00
CA VAL A 446 21.62 -1.74 -24.32
C VAL A 446 21.22 -0.98 -23.05
N MET A 447 21.46 0.33 -23.05
CA MET A 447 20.85 1.27 -22.12
C MET A 447 19.56 1.79 -22.77
N THR A 448 18.43 1.58 -22.11
CA THR A 448 17.13 2.07 -22.56
C THR A 448 17.04 3.59 -22.44
N SER A 449 16.23 4.20 -23.31
CA SER A 449 15.93 5.64 -23.21
C SER A 449 15.16 5.94 -21.93
N GLN A 450 15.46 7.07 -21.31
CA GLN A 450 14.82 7.51 -20.08
C GLN A 450 13.87 8.67 -20.40
N ASN A 451 12.58 8.50 -20.13
CA ASN A 451 11.57 9.53 -20.40
C ASN A 451 11.53 10.62 -19.32
N LEU A 452 12.68 11.20 -19.05
CA LEU A 452 12.85 12.27 -18.07
C LEU A 452 12.57 13.62 -18.74
N THR A 453 12.07 14.57 -17.95
CA THR A 453 11.94 15.98 -18.36
C THR A 453 13.30 16.63 -18.61
N ASP A 454 13.33 17.80 -19.26
CA ASP A 454 14.58 18.51 -19.53
C ASP A 454 15.33 18.89 -18.24
N ASP A 455 14.59 19.25 -17.19
CA ASP A 455 15.13 19.56 -15.87
C ASP A 455 15.70 18.31 -15.20
N GLU A 456 14.96 17.21 -15.20
CA GLU A 456 15.41 15.94 -14.60
C GLU A 456 16.69 15.39 -15.24
N VAL A 457 16.80 15.45 -16.57
CA VAL A 457 18.04 15.05 -17.27
C VAL A 457 19.20 15.98 -16.90
N ALA A 458 18.94 17.29 -16.83
CA ALA A 458 19.94 18.26 -16.43
C ALA A 458 20.42 18.02 -14.99
N ASP A 459 19.49 17.75 -14.07
CA ASP A 459 19.76 17.47 -12.66
C ASP A 459 20.61 16.22 -12.48
N VAL A 460 20.18 15.07 -13.03
CA VAL A 460 20.88 13.79 -12.83
C VAL A 460 22.27 13.80 -13.44
N LEU A 461 22.45 14.41 -14.62
CA LEU A 461 23.77 14.50 -15.24
C LEU A 461 24.68 15.46 -14.48
N THR A 462 24.17 16.58 -13.98
CA THR A 462 24.96 17.51 -13.16
C THR A 462 25.42 16.84 -11.87
N TYR A 463 24.57 16.05 -11.21
CA TYR A 463 24.97 15.22 -10.06
C TYR A 463 26.09 14.24 -10.44
N VAL A 464 25.95 13.49 -11.53
CA VAL A 464 26.96 12.51 -11.98
C VAL A 464 28.30 13.20 -12.31
N TYR A 465 28.28 14.34 -13.01
CA TYR A 465 29.49 15.11 -13.35
C TYR A 465 30.18 15.71 -12.12
N ASN A 466 29.42 16.04 -11.07
CA ASN A 466 29.96 16.56 -9.80
C ASN A 466 30.28 15.45 -8.78
N SER A 467 30.13 14.19 -9.18
CA SER A 467 30.41 13.01 -8.35
C SER A 467 31.64 12.25 -8.84
N TRP A 468 32.21 11.44 -7.96
CA TRP A 468 33.17 10.37 -8.29
C TRP A 468 34.38 10.78 -9.14
N GLY A 469 34.86 12.02 -8.96
CA GLY A 469 36.04 12.53 -9.68
C GLY A 469 35.81 12.86 -11.15
N ASN A 470 34.56 13.05 -11.57
CA ASN A 470 34.23 13.59 -12.89
C ASN A 470 34.52 15.10 -12.99
N ASN A 471 34.41 15.65 -14.19
CA ASN A 471 34.94 16.98 -14.53
C ASN A 471 34.09 18.18 -14.06
N LYS A 472 33.07 17.97 -13.21
CA LYS A 472 32.19 19.01 -12.65
C LYS A 472 31.37 19.83 -13.67
N THR A 473 31.14 19.27 -14.86
CA THR A 473 30.25 19.89 -15.85
C THR A 473 28.84 20.10 -15.28
N VAL A 474 28.27 21.28 -15.52
CA VAL A 474 26.88 21.60 -15.21
C VAL A 474 26.05 21.50 -16.48
N VAL A 475 25.04 20.64 -16.48
CA VAL A 475 24.11 20.47 -17.61
C VAL A 475 22.90 21.36 -17.38
N THR A 476 22.49 22.12 -18.38
CA THR A 476 21.33 23.04 -18.26
C THR A 476 20.10 22.45 -18.94
N PRO A 477 18.88 22.74 -18.43
CA PRO A 477 17.64 22.31 -19.11
C PRO A 477 17.55 22.82 -20.55
N ALA A 478 18.04 24.03 -20.81
CA ALA A 478 18.10 24.59 -22.17
C ALA A 478 18.96 23.75 -23.13
N LYS A 479 20.08 23.20 -22.64
CA LYS A 479 20.93 22.29 -23.42
C LYS A 479 20.21 20.97 -23.71
N VAL A 480 19.55 20.39 -22.69
CA VAL A 480 18.77 19.15 -22.88
C VAL A 480 17.65 19.38 -23.90
N LYS A 481 16.90 20.47 -23.75
CA LYS A 481 15.83 20.85 -24.69
C LYS A 481 16.33 21.00 -26.12
N ALA A 482 17.49 21.64 -26.30
CA ALA A 482 18.09 21.82 -27.62
C ALA A 482 18.52 20.50 -28.27
N LEU A 483 18.99 19.53 -27.48
CA LEU A 483 19.36 18.20 -27.97
C LEU A 483 18.12 17.32 -28.22
N ARG A 484 17.11 17.37 -27.36
CA ARG A 484 15.83 16.66 -27.54
C ARG A 484 15.09 17.09 -28.81
N ALA A 485 15.21 18.36 -29.20
CA ALA A 485 14.61 18.87 -30.44
C ALA A 485 15.30 18.38 -31.72
N LYS A 486 16.51 17.78 -31.62
CA LYS A 486 17.21 17.21 -32.76
C LYS A 486 16.76 15.76 -33.00
N PRO A 487 16.84 15.25 -34.25
CA PRO A 487 16.66 13.84 -34.50
C PRO A 487 17.65 13.01 -33.68
N ALA A 488 17.20 11.84 -33.19
CA ALA A 488 18.06 10.93 -32.45
C ALA A 488 19.36 10.66 -33.26
N PRO A 489 20.55 10.87 -32.66
CA PRO A 489 21.81 10.67 -33.37
C PRO A 489 21.93 9.23 -33.87
N LYS A 490 22.56 9.03 -35.03
CA LYS A 490 22.81 7.66 -35.51
C LYS A 490 23.77 6.99 -34.53
N ALA A 491 23.66 5.68 -34.33
CA ALA A 491 24.49 4.94 -33.35
C ALA A 491 25.99 5.30 -33.47
N LYS A 492 26.53 5.47 -34.68
CA LYS A 492 27.91 5.90 -34.94
C LYS A 492 28.29 7.25 -34.30
N ASP A 493 27.38 8.21 -34.30
CA ASP A 493 27.60 9.57 -33.78
C ASP A 493 27.59 9.61 -32.23
N ILE A 494 27.14 8.54 -31.58
CA ILE A 494 27.13 8.36 -30.12
C ILE A 494 28.33 7.50 -29.66
N HIS A 495 29.07 6.86 -30.57
CA HIS A 495 30.22 6.01 -30.21
C HIS A 495 31.57 6.70 -30.36
N GLU A 496 31.67 7.67 -31.27
CA GLU A 496 32.82 8.57 -31.44
C GLU A 496 32.67 9.79 -30.52
#